data_AF-A0A7X8FEL9-F1
#
_entry.id   AF-A0A7X8FEL9-F1
#
_cell.length_a   1.000
_cell.length_b   1.000
_cell.length_c   1.000
_cell.angle_alpha   90.00
_cell.angle_beta   90.00
_cell.angle_gamma   90.00
#
_symmetry.space_group_name_H-M   'P 1'
#
loop_
_entity.id
_entity.type
_entity.pdbx_description
1 polymer ?
#
loop_
_entity_poly.entity_id
_entity_poly.type
_entity_poly.pdbx_seq_one_letter_code
_entity_poly.pdbx_strand_id
1 'polypeptide(L)'
;MPRTARRKSETGIYHLILRGINRQTIFANEEDAIKFIQTLEKYQKKSEFKLYAYCLMSNHVHLLMKEEKEACLELDEKKKWKDQEAIELIKYVCQINHCNELQNLDREKQGAYLKQLCTEGLSVRQISRITGIGRWVIQKAVKS
;
A
#
# COMPACT_ATOMS: atom_id res chain seq x y z
N MET A 1 -14.10 11.72 9.78
CA MET A 1 -14.52 10.36 10.17
C MET A 1 -13.66 9.34 9.42
N PRO A 2 -13.12 8.30 10.09
CA PRO A 2 -12.39 7.24 9.40
C PRO A 2 -13.34 6.48 8.47
N ARG A 3 -12.94 6.29 7.20
CA ARG A 3 -13.75 5.57 6.22
C ARG A 3 -13.57 4.07 6.42
N THR A 4 -14.67 3.33 6.56
CA THR A 4 -14.66 1.87 6.55
C THR A 4 -14.21 1.34 5.18
N ALA A 5 -13.53 0.19 5.16
CA ALA A 5 -13.17 -0.47 3.91
C ALA A 5 -14.43 -0.76 3.06
N ARG A 6 -14.33 -0.56 1.75
CA ARG A 6 -15.44 -0.83 0.83
C ARG A 6 -15.67 -2.34 0.75
N ARG A 7 -16.92 -2.78 0.91
CA ARG A 7 -17.31 -4.19 0.71
C ARG A 7 -17.17 -4.54 -0.78
N LYS A 8 -16.51 -5.66 -1.09
CA LYS A 8 -16.40 -6.17 -2.46
C LYS A 8 -17.76 -6.65 -2.96
N SER A 9 -18.03 -6.44 -4.25
CA SER A 9 -19.22 -6.98 -4.91
C SER A 9 -19.01 -8.45 -5.23
N GLU A 10 -20.03 -9.28 -5.01
CA GLU A 10 -20.00 -10.71 -5.38
C GLU A 10 -19.84 -10.91 -6.89
N THR A 11 -20.33 -9.96 -7.70
CA THR A 11 -20.21 -9.99 -9.16
C THR A 11 -18.85 -9.50 -9.67
N GLY A 12 -18.08 -8.81 -8.84
CA GLY A 12 -16.83 -8.13 -9.24
C GLY A 12 -17.02 -6.98 -10.23
N ILE A 13 -18.26 -6.58 -10.52
CA ILE A 13 -18.58 -5.48 -11.45
C ILE A 13 -18.76 -4.18 -10.67
N TYR A 14 -18.08 -3.13 -11.12
CA TYR A 14 -18.09 -1.82 -10.49
C TYR A 14 -18.35 -0.72 -11.51
N HIS A 15 -19.20 0.22 -11.12
CA HIS A 15 -19.33 1.52 -11.77
C HIS A 15 -18.46 2.53 -11.03
N LEU A 16 -17.32 2.88 -11.63
CA LEU A 16 -16.41 3.89 -11.10
C LEU A 16 -16.78 5.25 -11.68
N ILE A 17 -16.87 6.25 -10.80
CA ILE A 17 -17.11 7.64 -11.18
C ILE A 17 -15.95 8.47 -10.66
N LEU A 18 -15.25 9.14 -11.56
CA LEU A 18 -14.28 10.18 -11.23
C LEU A 18 -14.93 11.52 -11.50
N ARG A 19 -14.80 12.46 -10.56
CA ARG A 19 -15.39 13.79 -10.66
C ARG A 19 -14.36 14.84 -10.27
N GLY A 20 -14.28 15.92 -11.02
CA GLY A 20 -13.42 17.06 -10.70
C GLY A 20 -13.83 17.68 -9.37
N ILE A 21 -12.84 18.02 -8.55
CA ILE A 21 -13.07 18.75 -7.30
C ILE A 21 -13.75 20.07 -7.64
N ASN A 22 -14.79 20.45 -6.89
CA ASN A 22 -15.59 21.66 -7.16
C ASN A 22 -16.15 21.73 -8.59
N ARG A 23 -16.42 20.58 -9.24
CA ARG A 23 -16.89 20.47 -10.63
C ARG A 23 -15.93 21.06 -11.67
N GLN A 24 -14.66 21.22 -11.32
CA GLN A 24 -13.63 21.66 -12.25
C GLN A 24 -13.49 20.67 -13.42
N THR A 25 -13.07 21.22 -14.55
CA THR A 25 -12.73 20.45 -15.75
C THR A 25 -11.55 19.51 -15.46
N ILE A 26 -11.75 18.23 -15.73
CA ILE A 26 -10.74 17.17 -15.66
C ILE A 26 -9.92 17.13 -16.95
N PHE A 27 -10.59 17.28 -18.10
CA PHE A 27 -9.96 17.26 -19.43
C PHE A 27 -10.09 18.63 -20.07
N ALA A 28 -8.99 19.37 -20.18
CA ALA A 28 -9.00 20.71 -20.74
C ALA A 28 -9.11 20.66 -22.28
N ASN A 29 -8.58 19.60 -22.89
CA ASN A 29 -8.64 19.36 -24.33
C ASN A 29 -8.83 17.87 -24.64
N GLU A 30 -9.01 17.56 -25.92
CA GLU A 30 -9.19 16.18 -26.39
C GLU A 30 -7.94 15.33 -26.21
N GLU A 31 -6.74 15.94 -26.26
CA GLU A 31 -5.48 15.25 -26.00
C GLU A 31 -5.40 14.65 -24.60
N ASP A 32 -5.96 15.34 -23.58
CA ASP A 32 -6.02 14.83 -22.21
C ASP A 32 -6.90 13.58 -22.12
N ALA A 33 -8.04 13.58 -22.82
CA ALA A 33 -8.93 12.42 -22.90
C ALA A 33 -8.26 11.23 -23.60
N ILE A 34 -7.52 11.48 -24.68
CA ILE A 34 -6.75 10.44 -25.39
C ILE A 34 -5.65 9.87 -24.47
N LYS A 35 -4.88 10.73 -23.79
CA LYS A 35 -3.85 10.30 -22.83
C LYS A 35 -4.44 9.49 -21.68
N PHE A 36 -5.64 9.85 -21.22
CA PHE A 36 -6.37 9.10 -20.20
C PHE A 36 -6.69 7.68 -20.66
N ILE A 37 -7.24 7.52 -21.87
CA ILE A 37 -7.53 6.20 -22.44
C ILE A 37 -6.25 5.39 -22.66
N GLN A 38 -5.19 5.98 -23.21
CA GLN A 38 -3.90 5.31 -23.39
C GLN A 38 -3.32 4.82 -22.05
N THR A 39 -3.45 5.64 -21.01
CA THR A 39 -3.04 5.26 -19.65
C THR A 39 -3.88 4.10 -19.15
N LEU A 40 -5.21 4.15 -19.35
CA LEU A 40 -6.13 3.10 -18.93
C LEU A 40 -5.86 1.78 -19.65
N GLU A 41 -5.58 1.79 -20.95
CA GLU A 41 -5.15 0.60 -21.72
C GLU A 41 -3.80 0.05 -21.24
N LYS A 42 -2.84 0.92 -20.94
CA LYS A 42 -1.53 0.51 -20.39
C LYS A 42 -1.69 -0.22 -19.06
N TYR A 43 -2.60 0.25 -18.20
CA TYR A 43 -2.89 -0.42 -16.93
C TYR A 43 -3.79 -1.64 -17.11
N GLN A 44 -4.70 -1.67 -18.09
CA GLN A 44 -5.48 -2.86 -18.41
C GLN A 44 -4.59 -4.06 -18.78
N LYS A 45 -3.44 -3.81 -19.40
CA LYS A 45 -2.44 -4.87 -19.67
C LYS A 45 -1.68 -5.35 -18.42
N LYS A 46 -1.59 -4.52 -17.39
CA LYS A 46 -0.85 -4.81 -16.14
C LYS A 46 -1.73 -5.38 -15.04
N SER A 47 -2.98 -4.94 -15.00
CA SER A 47 -4.00 -5.36 -14.03
C SER A 47 -5.10 -6.05 -14.80
N GLU A 48 -5.35 -7.32 -14.47
CA GLU A 48 -6.32 -8.19 -15.14
C GLU A 48 -7.77 -7.77 -14.82
N PHE A 49 -8.19 -6.63 -15.38
CA PHE A 49 -9.57 -6.16 -15.34
C PHE A 49 -10.15 -6.03 -16.75
N LYS A 50 -11.47 -6.16 -16.84
CA LYS A 50 -12.22 -5.97 -18.08
C LYS A 50 -13.02 -4.67 -18.04
N LEU A 51 -12.82 -3.81 -19.02
CA LEU A 51 -13.62 -2.61 -19.22
C LEU A 51 -14.79 -2.94 -20.14
N TYR A 52 -16.02 -2.77 -19.66
CA TYR A 52 -17.23 -2.98 -20.46
C TYR A 52 -17.67 -1.73 -21.20
N ALA A 53 -17.59 -0.57 -20.55
CA ALA A 53 -17.98 0.70 -21.12
C ALA A 53 -17.25 1.85 -20.42
N TYR A 54 -17.05 2.96 -21.14
CA TYR A 54 -16.58 4.21 -20.57
C TYR A 54 -17.30 5.40 -21.18
N CYS A 55 -17.44 6.47 -20.40
CA CYS A 55 -17.90 7.77 -20.87
C CYS A 55 -17.00 8.85 -20.25
N LEU A 56 -16.37 9.64 -21.11
CA LEU A 56 -15.51 10.76 -20.72
C LEU A 56 -16.30 12.05 -20.97
N MET A 57 -16.56 12.78 -19.90
CA MET A 57 -17.07 14.15 -19.97
C MET A 57 -15.97 15.10 -19.50
N SER A 58 -16.11 16.39 -19.80
CA SER A 58 -15.13 17.40 -19.41
C SER A 58 -14.86 17.45 -17.90
N ASN A 59 -15.85 17.12 -17.06
CA ASN A 59 -15.78 17.24 -15.60
C ASN A 59 -16.08 15.94 -14.82
N HIS A 60 -16.46 14.86 -15.51
CA HIS A 60 -16.65 13.54 -14.90
C HIS A 60 -16.27 12.42 -15.85
N VAL A 61 -15.88 11.28 -15.29
CA VAL A 61 -15.61 10.04 -16.01
C VAL A 61 -16.42 8.93 -15.41
N HIS A 62 -17.07 8.14 -16.26
CA HIS A 62 -17.79 6.93 -15.89
C HIS A 62 -17.06 5.74 -16.50
N LEU A 63 -16.71 4.75 -15.68
CA LEU A 63 -16.11 3.49 -16.11
C LEU A 63 -16.94 2.33 -15.57
N LEU A 64 -17.33 1.41 -16.44
CA LEU A 64 -17.97 0.15 -16.06
C LEU A 64 -16.93 -0.96 -16.21
N MET A 65 -16.47 -1.51 -15.10
CA MET A 65 -15.34 -2.43 -15.06
C MET A 65 -15.68 -3.69 -14.30
N LYS A 66 -15.09 -4.81 -14.69
CA LYS A 66 -15.11 -6.08 -13.97
C LYS A 66 -13.70 -6.47 -13.56
N GLU A 67 -13.56 -6.82 -12.29
CA GLU A 67 -12.38 -7.50 -11.75
C GLU A 67 -12.36 -8.94 -12.29
N GLU A 68 -11.36 -9.30 -13.12
CA GLU A 68 -11.25 -10.67 -13.66
C GLU A 68 -10.28 -11.54 -12.83
N LYS A 69 -9.26 -10.93 -12.23
CA LYS A 69 -8.41 -11.53 -11.18
C LYS A 69 -7.95 -10.47 -10.20
N GLU A 70 -7.75 -10.88 -8.94
CA GLU A 70 -7.04 -10.10 -7.91
C GLU A 70 -5.54 -9.97 -8.24
N ALA A 71 -5.19 -9.59 -9.47
CA ALA A 71 -3.93 -8.91 -9.70
C ALA A 71 -4.16 -7.44 -9.29
N CYS A 72 -4.42 -7.22 -8.00
CA CYS A 72 -4.00 -5.97 -7.40
C CYS A 72 -2.55 -5.81 -7.85
N LEU A 73 -2.25 -4.70 -8.54
CA LEU A 73 -0.86 -4.24 -8.73
C LEU A 73 -0.10 -4.65 -7.48
N GLU A 74 0.94 -5.47 -7.61
CA GLU A 74 1.76 -5.96 -6.50
C GLU A 74 2.27 -4.77 -5.69
N LEU A 75 1.43 -4.24 -4.82
CA LEU A 75 1.81 -3.76 -3.53
C LEU A 75 1.73 -5.04 -2.75
N ASP A 76 2.88 -5.66 -2.52
CA ASP A 76 3.04 -6.75 -1.56
C ASP A 76 1.98 -6.54 -0.48
N GLU A 77 1.03 -7.46 -0.35
CA GLU A 77 0.14 -7.44 0.79
C GLU A 77 1.04 -7.66 2.02
N LYS A 78 1.66 -6.57 2.50
CA LYS A 78 2.49 -6.59 3.67
C LYS A 78 1.56 -7.03 4.77
N LYS A 79 1.71 -8.29 5.17
CA LYS A 79 0.97 -8.91 6.26
C LYS A 79 0.86 -7.89 7.38
N LYS A 80 -0.36 -7.47 7.68
CA LYS A 80 -0.59 -6.44 8.69
C LYS A 80 -0.44 -7.09 10.06
N TRP A 81 0.78 -7.08 10.59
CA TRP A 81 1.10 -7.61 11.91
C TRP A 81 0.28 -6.93 13.00
N LYS A 82 -0.41 -7.72 13.84
CA LYS A 82 -0.92 -7.24 15.12
C LYS A 82 0.25 -7.03 16.07
N ASP A 83 0.11 -6.14 17.05
CA ASP A 83 1.21 -5.84 17.97
C ASP A 83 1.69 -7.09 18.74
N GLN A 84 0.78 -7.99 19.11
CA GLN A 84 1.13 -9.25 19.78
C GLN A 84 2.01 -10.15 18.88
N GLU A 85 1.62 -10.33 17.63
CA GLU A 85 2.36 -11.14 16.65
C GLU A 85 3.72 -10.49 16.31
N ALA A 86 3.76 -9.15 16.24
CA ALA A 86 4.98 -8.40 16.03
C ALA A 86 5.97 -8.56 17.20
N ILE A 87 5.47 -8.55 18.43
CA ILE A 87 6.28 -8.79 19.63
C ILE A 87 6.90 -10.19 19.59
N GLU A 88 6.10 -11.22 19.28
CA GLU A 88 6.56 -12.60 19.17
C GLU A 88 7.63 -12.76 18.08
N LEU A 89 7.40 -12.16 16.90
CA LEU A 89 8.37 -12.15 15.81
C LEU A 89 9.68 -11.47 16.23
N ILE A 90 9.62 -10.31 16.88
CA ILE A 90 10.81 -9.58 17.33
C ILE A 90 11.61 -10.42 18.33
N LYS A 91 10.94 -11.06 19.30
CA LYS A 91 11.61 -11.93 20.27
C LYS A 91 12.29 -13.12 19.59
N TYR A 92 11.61 -13.73 18.63
CA TYR A 92 12.11 -14.86 17.87
C TYR A 92 13.33 -14.49 17.00
N VAL A 93 13.23 -13.44 16.19
CA VAL A 93 14.28 -13.00 15.26
C VAL A 93 15.52 -12.50 16.00
N CYS A 94 15.32 -11.69 17.04
CA CYS A 94 16.43 -11.10 17.79
C CYS A 94 16.96 -12.02 18.91
N GLN A 95 16.31 -13.17 19.15
CA GLN A 95 16.61 -14.09 20.26
C GLN A 95 16.66 -13.39 21.63
N ILE A 96 15.68 -12.51 21.89
CA ILE A 96 15.59 -11.70 23.12
C ILE A 96 14.30 -12.01 23.89
N ASN A 97 14.32 -11.80 25.21
CA ASN A 97 13.17 -12.03 26.07
C ASN A 97 12.20 -10.83 26.07
N HIS A 98 12.75 -9.61 26.03
CA HIS A 98 12.01 -8.35 25.96
C HIS A 98 12.45 -7.47 24.79
N CYS A 99 11.49 -6.88 24.08
CA CYS A 99 11.73 -6.06 22.88
C CYS A 99 12.62 -4.82 23.12
N ASN A 100 12.69 -4.33 24.37
CA ASN A 100 13.55 -3.20 24.74
C ASN A 100 15.04 -3.58 24.79
N GLU A 101 15.38 -4.87 24.94
CA GLU A 101 16.77 -5.33 24.94
C GLU A 101 17.48 -5.02 23.62
N LEU A 102 16.72 -4.93 22.52
CA LEU A 102 17.22 -4.54 21.21
C LEU A 102 17.92 -3.16 21.22
N GLN A 103 17.57 -2.26 22.14
CA GLN A 103 18.22 -0.95 22.29
C GLN A 103 19.68 -1.06 22.76
N ASN A 104 19.99 -2.09 23.55
CA ASN A 104 21.27 -2.27 24.24
C ASN A 104 22.24 -3.17 23.47
N LEU A 105 21.83 -3.70 22.32
CA LEU A 105 22.70 -4.48 21.45
C LEU A 105 23.73 -3.58 20.76
N ASP A 106 24.85 -4.19 20.37
CA ASP A 106 25.85 -3.52 19.55
C ASP A 106 25.25 -2.99 18.24
N ARG A 107 25.75 -1.85 17.77
CA ARG A 107 25.13 -1.10 16.65
C ARG A 107 25.08 -1.90 15.35
N GLU A 108 26.07 -2.75 15.12
CA GLU A 108 26.14 -3.59 13.93
C GLU A 108 25.05 -4.67 13.94
N LYS A 109 24.92 -5.39 15.07
CA LYS A 109 23.88 -6.40 15.28
C LYS A 109 22.48 -5.78 15.31
N GLN A 110 22.32 -4.65 16.00
CA GLN A 110 21.06 -3.91 16.05
C GLN A 110 20.62 -3.48 14.64
N GLY A 111 21.54 -2.95 13.82
CA GLY A 111 21.25 -2.58 12.43
C GLY A 111 20.78 -3.77 11.60
N ALA A 112 21.47 -4.91 11.69
CA ALA A 112 21.12 -6.13 10.98
C ALA A 112 19.71 -6.63 11.35
N TYR A 113 19.37 -6.69 12.64
CA TYR A 113 18.04 -7.10 13.08
C TYR A 113 16.95 -6.11 12.66
N LEU A 114 17.20 -4.81 12.77
CA LEU A 114 16.22 -3.80 12.32
C LEU A 114 15.93 -3.91 10.83
N LYS A 115 16.96 -4.18 10.01
CA LYS A 115 16.82 -4.43 8.57
C LYS A 115 15.99 -5.70 8.32
N GLN A 116 16.31 -6.80 9.00
CA GLN A 116 15.58 -8.05 8.89
C GLN A 116 14.10 -7.90 9.28
N LEU A 117 13.80 -7.22 10.39
CA LEU A 117 12.41 -6.98 10.82
C LEU A 117 11.60 -6.17 9.80
N CYS A 118 12.24 -5.22 9.10
CA CYS A 118 11.59 -4.48 8.03
C CYS A 118 11.34 -5.35 6.78
N THR A 119 12.24 -6.29 6.48
CA THR A 119 12.08 -7.29 5.42
C THR A 119 10.94 -8.27 5.72
N GLU A 120 10.78 -8.67 6.99
CA GLU A 120 9.64 -9.47 7.49
C GLU A 120 8.29 -8.71 7.47
N GLY A 121 8.31 -7.44 7.03
CA GLY A 121 7.11 -6.64 6.78
C GLY A 121 6.66 -5.76 7.96
N LEU A 122 7.43 -5.68 9.05
CA LEU A 122 7.14 -4.75 10.14
C LEU A 122 7.42 -3.30 9.70
N SER A 123 6.51 -2.39 10.05
CA SER A 123 6.72 -0.97 9.75
C SER A 123 7.69 -0.32 10.73
N VAL A 124 8.45 0.69 10.25
CA VAL A 124 9.32 1.54 11.09
C VAL A 124 8.58 2.08 12.32
N ARG A 125 7.30 2.41 12.18
CA ARG A 125 6.47 2.92 13.29
C ARG A 125 6.16 1.84 14.31
N GLN A 126 5.84 0.62 13.87
CA GLN A 126 5.57 -0.51 14.78
C GLN A 126 6.82 -0.90 15.55
N ILE A 127 7.97 -1.04 14.86
CA ILE A 127 9.25 -1.35 15.50
C ILE A 127 9.58 -0.28 16.54
N SER A 128 9.52 1.00 16.17
CA SER A 128 9.81 2.11 17.09
C SER A 128 8.93 2.11 18.34
N ARG A 129 7.64 1.78 18.19
CA ARG A 129 6.71 1.73 19.32
C ARG A 129 6.94 0.53 20.23
N ILE A 130 7.29 -0.63 19.66
CA ILE A 130 7.45 -1.89 20.40
C ILE A 130 8.83 -1.98 21.07
N THR A 131 9.89 -1.55 20.39
CA THR A 131 11.27 -1.68 20.87
C THR A 131 11.78 -0.40 21.53
N GLY A 132 11.06 0.72 21.40
CA GLY A 132 11.47 2.03 21.92
C GLY A 132 12.60 2.71 21.14
N ILE A 133 13.09 2.10 20.06
CA ILE A 133 14.17 2.67 19.23
C ILE A 133 13.63 3.86 18.42
N GLY A 134 14.40 4.94 18.37
CA GLY A 134 14.06 6.12 17.59
C GLY A 134 13.93 5.81 16.09
N ARG A 135 12.89 6.34 15.44
CA ARG A 135 12.60 6.09 14.01
C ARG A 135 13.77 6.38 13.08
N TRP A 136 14.58 7.39 13.41
CA TRP A 136 15.76 7.76 12.62
C TRP A 136 16.80 6.64 12.58
N VAL A 137 17.05 5.96 13.71
CA VAL A 137 17.99 4.82 13.79
C VAL A 137 17.52 3.67 12.91
N ILE A 138 16.22 3.36 12.98
CA ILE A 138 15.59 2.28 12.18
C ILE A 138 15.67 2.60 10.69
N GLN A 139 15.34 3.83 10.28
CA GLN A 139 15.43 4.25 8.87
C GLN A 139 16.86 4.22 8.35
N LYS A 140 17.84 4.59 9.18
CA LYS A 140 19.26 4.53 8.82
C LYS A 140 19.71 3.10 8.56
N ALA A 141 19.32 2.15 9.42
CA ALA A 141 19.63 0.73 9.29
C ALA A 141 19.04 0.07 8.03
N VAL A 142 17.90 0.56 7.53
CA VAL A 142 17.27 0.06 6.29
C VAL A 142 17.99 0.57 5.03
N LYS A 143 18.62 1.75 5.09
CA LYS A 143 19.30 2.37 3.95
C LYS A 143 20.78 1.98 3.82
N SER A 144 21.37 1.45 4.89
CA SER A 144 22.72 0.85 4.94
C SER A 144 22.68 -0.61 4.50
#